data_AF-A0A0F8W8X2-F1
#
_entry.id   AF-A0A0F8W8X2-F1
#
_cell.length_a   1.000
_cell.length_b   1.000
_cell.length_c   1.000
_cell.angle_alpha   90.00
_cell.angle_beta   90.00
_cell.angle_gamma   90.00
#
_symmetry.space_group_name_H-M   'P 1'
#
loop_
_entity.id
_entity.type
_entity.pdbx_description
1 polymer ?
#
loop_
_entity_poly.entity_id
_entity_poly.type
_entity_poly.pdbx_seq_one_letter_code
_entity_poly.pdbx_strand_id
1 'polypeptide(L)'
;MQLGDKEFWDRLAKDPKLLAAEVCTVDLVNLEDTLQKHPALRAWVNAAHEGARIREERFKWEVTKASAIALLRAKKKKDPDTDKPKTLAVLEAEVIGDRAVQTATKKLHDIQEERAALRAMATALEDRKDMLIQIAARHRKEMSDYQ
;
A
#
# COMPACT_ATOMS: atom_id res chain seq x y z
N MET A 1 -12.82 20.04 8.22
CA MET A 1 -11.96 18.87 7.94
C MET A 1 -10.66 19.42 7.37
N GLN A 2 -9.51 19.22 8.02
CA GLN A 2 -8.24 19.87 7.64
C GLN A 2 -7.43 19.04 6.64
N LEU A 3 -8.02 18.81 5.46
CA LEU A 3 -7.30 18.25 4.31
C LEU A 3 -6.12 19.18 3.98
N GLY A 4 -4.92 18.61 3.84
CA GLY A 4 -3.75 19.35 3.36
C GLY A 4 -2.91 20.07 4.43
N ASP A 5 -3.29 20.02 5.70
CA ASP A 5 -2.46 20.54 6.80
C ASP A 5 -1.30 19.59 7.11
N LYS A 6 -0.22 20.12 7.73
CA LYS A 6 0.99 19.33 8.02
C LYS A 6 0.70 18.03 8.78
N GLU A 7 -0.18 18.09 9.77
CA GLU A 7 -0.56 16.93 10.59
C GLU A 7 -1.29 15.85 9.78
N PHE A 8 -2.09 16.25 8.78
CA PHE A 8 -2.74 15.32 7.85
C PHE A 8 -1.68 14.61 6.99
N TRP A 9 -0.72 15.35 6.43
CA TRP A 9 0.37 14.75 5.63
C TRP A 9 1.26 13.82 6.46
N ASP A 10 1.57 14.20 7.71
CA ASP A 10 2.38 13.39 8.61
C ASP A 10 1.66 12.08 8.98
N ARG A 11 0.34 12.12 9.24
CA ARG A 11 -0.48 10.93 9.45
C ARG A 11 -0.53 10.07 8.18
N LEU A 12 -0.72 10.69 7.02
CA LEU A 12 -0.87 10.00 5.73
C LEU A 12 0.43 9.29 5.32
N ALA A 13 1.58 9.91 5.62
CA ALA A 13 2.89 9.29 5.43
C ALA A 13 3.15 8.11 6.38
N LYS A 14 2.55 8.14 7.59
CA LYS A 14 2.77 7.11 8.61
C LYS A 14 1.90 5.87 8.38
N ASP A 15 0.61 6.05 8.10
CA ASP A 15 -0.31 4.96 7.81
C ASP A 15 -1.36 5.40 6.78
N PRO A 16 -1.11 5.14 5.49
CA PRO A 16 -2.03 5.51 4.43
C PRO A 16 -3.39 4.80 4.59
N LYS A 17 -3.38 3.54 5.06
CA LYS A 17 -4.58 2.68 5.09
C LYS A 17 -5.67 3.28 5.97
N LEU A 18 -5.29 3.84 7.12
CA LEU A 18 -6.22 4.43 8.08
C LEU A 18 -6.90 5.70 7.57
N LEU A 19 -6.26 6.40 6.63
CA LEU A 19 -6.74 7.67 6.09
C LEU A 19 -7.40 7.55 4.73
N ALA A 20 -7.54 6.33 4.19
CA ALA A 20 -8.18 6.10 2.90
C ALA A 20 -9.58 6.74 2.83
N ALA A 21 -10.36 6.60 3.90
CA ALA A 21 -11.68 7.20 4.01
C ALA A 21 -11.62 8.74 4.06
N GLU A 22 -10.70 9.31 4.83
CA GLU A 22 -10.54 10.77 4.98
C GLU A 22 -10.02 11.43 3.67
N VAL A 23 -9.02 10.83 3.02
CA VAL A 23 -8.52 11.22 1.68
C VAL A 23 -9.66 11.19 0.65
N CYS A 24 -10.59 10.25 0.84
CA CYS A 24 -11.80 10.09 0.06
C CYS A 24 -13.01 10.77 0.72
N THR A 25 -12.86 11.92 1.36
CA THR A 25 -14.01 12.77 1.74
C THR A 25 -13.91 14.14 1.07
N VAL A 26 -15.05 14.66 0.64
CA VAL A 26 -15.17 15.95 -0.06
C VAL A 26 -15.77 16.94 0.91
N ASP A 27 -15.07 18.03 1.18
CA ASP A 27 -15.66 19.16 1.90
C ASP A 27 -16.43 20.02 0.89
N LEU A 28 -17.75 19.82 0.83
CA LEU A 28 -18.65 20.59 -0.03
C LEU A 28 -18.80 22.05 0.43
N VAL A 29 -18.50 22.36 1.70
CA VAL A 29 -18.53 23.73 2.23
C VAL A 29 -17.32 24.52 1.73
N ASN A 30 -16.16 23.86 1.62
CA ASN A 30 -14.91 24.44 1.13
C ASN A 30 -14.46 23.77 -0.19
N LEU A 31 -15.34 23.78 -1.19
CA LEU A 31 -15.11 23.10 -2.48
C LEU A 31 -13.86 23.61 -3.20
N GLU A 32 -13.60 24.92 -3.14
CA GLU A 32 -12.47 25.55 -3.83
C GLU A 32 -11.12 25.16 -3.22
N ASP A 33 -11.04 25.12 -1.89
CA ASP A 33 -9.87 24.63 -1.15
C ASP A 33 -9.64 23.12 -1.41
N THR A 34 -10.72 22.33 -1.41
CA THR A 34 -10.68 20.91 -1.76
C THR A 34 -10.15 20.68 -3.17
N LEU A 35 -10.59 21.49 -4.14
CA LEU A 35 -10.12 21.44 -5.53
C LEU A 35 -8.66 21.84 -5.68
N GLN A 36 -8.19 22.85 -4.95
CA GLN A 36 -6.79 23.27 -4.98
C GLN A 36 -5.85 22.19 -4.43
N LYS A 37 -6.28 21.46 -3.40
CA LYS A 37 -5.48 20.42 -2.74
C LYS A 37 -5.51 19.07 -3.47
N HIS A 38 -6.53 18.82 -4.29
CA HIS A 38 -6.74 17.54 -4.98
C HIS A 38 -5.57 17.10 -5.89
N PRO A 39 -4.94 17.98 -6.71
CA PRO A 39 -3.78 17.58 -7.53
C PRO A 39 -2.58 17.14 -6.69
N ALA A 40 -2.29 17.85 -5.60
CA ALA A 40 -1.19 17.50 -4.69
C ALA A 40 -1.43 16.14 -4.02
N LEU A 41 -2.66 15.89 -3.57
CA LEU A 41 -3.08 14.61 -2.98
C LEU A 41 -2.95 13.46 -3.98
N ARG A 42 -3.42 13.66 -5.21
CA ARG A 42 -3.27 12.67 -6.29
C ARG A 42 -1.80 12.37 -6.61
N ALA A 43 -0.97 13.40 -6.73
CA ALA A 43 0.46 13.24 -7.00
C ALA A 43 1.15 12.43 -5.89
N TRP A 44 0.84 12.74 -4.62
CA TRP A 44 1.36 12.01 -3.48
C TRP A 44 0.91 10.54 -3.47
N VAL A 45 -0.39 10.27 -3.64
CA VAL A 45 -0.93 8.89 -3.64
C VAL A 45 -0.30 8.06 -4.75
N ASN A 46 -0.12 8.63 -5.95
CA ASN A 46 0.52 7.94 -7.06
C ASN A 46 2.00 7.63 -6.79
N ALA A 47 2.75 8.59 -6.24
CA ALA A 47 4.14 8.38 -5.87
C ALA A 47 4.28 7.32 -4.76
N ALA A 48 3.40 7.37 -3.75
CA ALA A 48 3.37 6.41 -2.66
C ALA A 48 3.01 5.00 -3.16
N HIS A 49 2.03 4.87 -4.08
CA HIS A 49 1.65 3.62 -4.70
C HIS A 49 2.82 2.99 -5.47
N GLU A 50 3.56 3.79 -6.24
CA GLU A 50 4.72 3.31 -6.98
C GLU A 50 5.87 2.91 -6.04
N GLY A 51 6.10 3.67 -4.97
CA GLY A 51 7.03 3.30 -3.91
C GLY A 51 6.65 2.00 -3.20
N ALA A 52 5.36 1.76 -2.96
CA ALA A 52 4.85 0.51 -2.40
C ALA A 52 5.04 -0.66 -3.37
N ARG A 53 4.81 -0.47 -4.69
CA ARG A 53 5.06 -1.48 -5.73
C ARG A 53 6.53 -1.91 -5.76
N ILE A 54 7.46 -0.96 -5.73
CA ILE A 54 8.91 -1.25 -5.71
C ILE A 54 9.29 -2.03 -4.45
N ARG A 55 8.76 -1.62 -3.28
CA ARG A 55 8.98 -2.34 -2.01
C ARG A 55 8.40 -3.75 -2.04
N GLU A 56 7.21 -3.94 -2.63
CA GLU A 56 6.58 -5.26 -2.77
C GLU A 56 7.49 -6.21 -3.56
N GLU A 57 8.00 -5.77 -4.72
CA GLU A 57 8.91 -6.58 -5.53
C GLU A 57 10.16 -6.95 -4.76
N ARG A 58 10.75 -6.01 -4.02
CA ARG A 58 11.88 -6.30 -3.14
C ARG A 58 11.54 -7.38 -2.10
N PHE A 59 10.38 -7.31 -1.44
CA PHE A 59 10.01 -8.31 -0.44
C PHE A 59 9.70 -9.68 -1.04
N LYS A 60 9.17 -9.77 -2.27
CA LYS A 60 9.05 -11.04 -3.00
C LYS A 60 10.41 -11.71 -3.18
N TRP A 61 11.43 -10.94 -3.55
CA TRP A 61 12.80 -11.42 -3.62
C TRP A 61 13.35 -11.86 -2.26
N GLU A 62 13.09 -11.10 -1.19
CA GLU A 62 13.52 -11.45 0.16
C GLU A 62 12.88 -12.77 0.65
N VAL A 63 11.59 -12.98 0.40
CA VAL A 63 10.89 -14.25 0.69
C VAL A 63 11.54 -15.40 -0.07
N THR A 64 11.75 -15.24 -1.38
CA THR A 64 12.35 -16.28 -2.24
C THR A 64 13.75 -16.66 -1.75
N LYS A 65 14.57 -15.64 -1.41
CA LYS A 65 15.92 -15.83 -0.85
C LYS A 65 15.88 -16.55 0.49
N ALA A 66 14.99 -16.14 1.40
CA ALA A 66 14.86 -16.78 2.71
C ALA A 66 14.46 -18.25 2.58
N SER A 67 13.52 -18.58 1.70
CA SER A 67 13.09 -19.96 1.44
C SER A 67 14.22 -20.80 0.87
N ALA A 68 14.97 -20.28 -0.11
CA ALA A 68 16.13 -20.98 -0.67
C ALA A 68 17.21 -21.27 0.39
N ILE A 69 17.50 -20.31 1.27
CA ILE A 69 18.46 -20.49 2.37
C ILE A 69 17.98 -21.55 3.37
N ALA A 70 16.69 -21.53 3.74
CA ALA A 70 16.09 -22.51 4.64
C ALA A 70 16.23 -23.93 4.06
N LEU A 71 15.90 -24.12 2.78
CA LEU A 71 16.04 -25.40 2.08
C LEU A 71 17.49 -25.87 2.00
N LEU A 72 18.42 -24.97 1.69
CA LEU A 72 19.85 -25.31 1.64
C LEU A 72 20.36 -25.76 3.02
N ARG A 73 19.93 -25.11 4.11
CA ARG A 73 20.28 -25.50 5.48
C ARG A 73 19.68 -26.85 5.85
N ALA A 74 18.42 -27.09 5.48
CA ALA A 74 17.76 -28.36 5.72
C ALA A 74 18.45 -29.52 5.00
N LYS A 75 18.82 -29.33 3.72
CA LYS A 75 19.53 -30.34 2.92
C LYS A 75 20.91 -30.70 3.48
N LYS A 76 21.55 -29.81 4.24
CA LYS A 76 22.83 -30.07 4.92
C LYS A 76 22.68 -30.87 6.20
N LYS A 77 21.48 -30.95 6.80
CA LYS A 77 21.22 -31.82 7.95
C LYS A 77 21.13 -33.25 7.44
N LYS A 78 22.18 -34.02 7.65
CA LYS A 78 22.24 -35.43 7.26
C LYS A 78 21.69 -36.32 8.36
N ASP A 79 21.08 -37.41 7.94
CA ASP A 79 20.72 -38.53 8.78
C ASP A 79 21.99 -39.34 9.10
N PRO A 80 22.26 -39.64 10.39
CA PRO A 80 23.52 -40.26 10.81
C PRO A 80 23.68 -41.70 10.31
N ASP A 81 22.58 -42.39 10.00
CA ASP A 81 22.60 -43.81 9.61
C ASP A 81 22.71 -43.96 8.08
N THR A 82 22.22 -42.98 7.32
CA THR A 82 22.14 -43.07 5.85
C THR A 82 23.02 -42.08 5.09
N ASP A 83 23.66 -41.12 5.77
CA ASP A 83 24.42 -39.97 5.20
C ASP A 83 23.63 -39.14 4.16
N LYS A 84 22.31 -39.35 4.08
CA LYS A 84 21.37 -38.64 3.21
C LYS A 84 20.74 -37.47 3.96
N PRO A 85 20.21 -36.45 3.26
CA PRO A 85 19.45 -35.37 3.89
C PRO A 85 18.29 -35.93 4.72
N LYS A 86 18.15 -35.45 5.96
CA LYS A 86 17.06 -35.86 6.84
C LYS A 86 15.73 -35.35 6.28
N THR A 87 14.90 -36.27 5.79
CA THR A 87 13.66 -35.97 5.06
C THR A 87 12.72 -35.03 5.82
N LEU A 88 12.59 -35.22 7.14
CA LEU A 88 11.81 -34.35 8.03
C LEU A 88 12.31 -32.90 8.01
N ALA A 89 13.62 -32.67 8.04
CA ALA A 89 14.16 -31.31 8.04
C ALA A 89 13.91 -30.58 6.71
N VAL A 90 13.93 -31.31 5.59
CA VAL A 90 13.61 -30.77 4.27
C VAL A 90 12.12 -30.46 4.16
N LEU A 91 11.26 -31.39 4.59
CA LEU A 91 9.80 -31.18 4.65
C LEU A 91 9.42 -29.99 5.53
N GLU A 92 10.02 -29.83 6.72
CA GLU A 92 9.77 -28.69 7.59
C GLU A 92 10.15 -27.35 6.93
N ALA A 93 11.28 -27.32 6.21
CA ALA A 93 11.70 -26.12 5.48
C ALA A 93 10.81 -25.80 4.27
N GLU A 94 10.19 -26.82 3.64
CA GLU A 94 9.25 -26.67 2.53
C GLU A 94 7.85 -26.25 2.99
N VAL A 95 7.36 -26.81 4.10
CA VAL A 95 5.95 -26.69 4.54
C VAL A 95 5.75 -25.59 5.58
N ILE A 96 6.60 -25.51 6.61
CA ILE A 96 6.40 -24.62 7.76
C ILE A 96 7.12 -23.28 7.55
N GLY A 97 8.21 -23.31 6.79
CA GLY A 97 9.08 -22.17 6.55
C GLY A 97 9.87 -21.78 7.80
N ASP A 98 11.16 -21.51 7.63
CA ASP A 98 12.00 -20.93 8.68
C ASP A 98 11.36 -19.61 9.21
N ARG A 99 11.59 -19.25 10.46
CA ARG A 99 11.11 -17.98 11.06
C ARG A 99 11.47 -16.77 10.18
N ALA A 100 12.60 -16.83 9.48
CA ALA A 100 13.00 -15.81 8.52
C ALA A 100 12.04 -15.70 7.32
N VAL A 101 11.57 -16.84 6.78
CA VAL A 101 10.58 -16.90 5.71
C VAL A 101 9.26 -16.32 6.20
N GLN A 102 8.78 -16.75 7.37
CA GLN A 102 7.52 -16.25 7.95
C GLN A 102 7.56 -14.73 8.17
N THR A 103 8.68 -14.21 8.67
CA THR A 103 8.86 -12.76 8.86
C THR A 103 8.85 -12.00 7.54
N ALA A 104 9.53 -12.52 6.51
CA ALA A 104 9.55 -11.91 5.18
C ALA A 104 8.16 -11.95 4.53
N THR A 105 7.43 -13.07 4.65
CA THR A 105 6.07 -13.23 4.13
C THR A 105 5.10 -12.27 4.82
N LYS A 106 5.21 -12.09 6.14
CA LYS A 106 4.38 -11.11 6.87
C LYS A 106 4.62 -9.69 6.35
N LYS A 107 5.90 -9.28 6.21
CA LYS A 107 6.24 -7.96 5.66
C LYS A 107 5.74 -7.77 4.23
N LEU A 108 5.82 -8.81 3.40
CA LEU A 108 5.26 -8.78 2.05
C LEU A 108 3.75 -8.53 2.08
N HIS A 109 3.03 -9.24 2.96
CA HIS A 109 1.59 -9.05 3.12
C HIS A 109 1.23 -7.63 3.56
N ASP A 110 1.93 -7.10 4.57
CA ASP A 110 1.70 -5.74 5.08
C ASP A 110 1.82 -4.68 3.96
N ILE A 111 2.84 -4.83 3.10
CA ILE A 111 3.09 -3.96 1.93
C ILE A 111 2.05 -4.16 0.82
N GLN A 112 1.60 -5.40 0.58
CA GLN A 112 0.56 -5.68 -0.42
C GLN A 112 -0.77 -5.02 -0.04
N GLU A 113 -1.14 -5.08 1.24
CA GLU A 113 -2.29 -4.34 1.74
C GLU A 113 -2.11 -2.83 1.61
N GLU A 114 -0.91 -2.30 1.88
CA GLU A 114 -0.62 -0.86 1.76
C GLU A 114 -0.80 -0.40 0.30
N ARG A 115 -0.24 -1.19 -0.63
CA ARG A 115 -0.39 -0.95 -2.07
C ARG A 115 -1.86 -1.03 -2.50
N ALA A 116 -2.62 -2.00 -2.01
CA ALA A 116 -4.04 -2.14 -2.33
C ALA A 116 -4.85 -0.92 -1.87
N ALA A 117 -4.59 -0.42 -0.65
CA ALA A 117 -5.23 0.78 -0.13
C ALA A 117 -4.87 2.02 -0.97
N LEU A 118 -3.59 2.19 -1.30
CA LEU A 118 -3.12 3.31 -2.14
C LEU A 118 -3.72 3.25 -3.56
N ARG A 119 -3.87 2.05 -4.13
CA ARG A 119 -4.54 1.87 -5.42
C ARG A 119 -6.02 2.27 -5.34
N ALA A 120 -6.72 1.86 -4.29
CA ALA A 120 -8.11 2.23 -4.10
C ALA A 120 -8.27 3.75 -3.95
N MET A 121 -7.37 4.42 -3.21
CA MET A 121 -7.34 5.88 -3.13
C MET A 121 -7.09 6.55 -4.49
N ALA A 122 -6.12 6.04 -5.26
CA ALA A 122 -5.81 6.58 -6.59
C ALA A 122 -7.03 6.52 -7.51
N THR A 123 -7.73 5.38 -7.54
CA THR A 123 -8.97 5.23 -8.31
C THR A 123 -10.07 6.16 -7.80
N ALA A 124 -10.29 6.23 -6.50
CA ALA A 124 -11.31 7.10 -5.92
C ALA A 124 -11.06 8.60 -6.20
N LEU A 125 -9.80 9.05 -6.17
CA LEU A 125 -9.43 10.41 -6.55
C LEU A 125 -9.62 10.67 -8.05
N GLU A 126 -9.43 9.66 -8.90
CA GLU A 126 -9.70 9.81 -10.33
C GLU A 126 -11.19 10.01 -10.60
N ASP A 127 -12.03 9.12 -10.06
CA ASP A 127 -13.49 9.14 -10.29
C ASP A 127 -14.12 10.45 -9.79
N ARG A 128 -13.55 11.03 -8.73
CA ARG A 128 -14.08 12.24 -8.09
C ARG A 128 -13.62 13.51 -8.73
N LYS A 129 -12.51 13.50 -9.47
CA LYS A 129 -12.04 14.69 -10.20
C LYS A 129 -13.16 15.24 -11.08
N ASP A 130 -13.80 14.39 -11.87
CA ASP A 130 -14.84 14.80 -12.80
C ASP A 130 -16.10 15.27 -12.05
N MET A 131 -16.46 14.61 -10.95
CA MET A 131 -17.55 15.04 -10.08
C MET A 131 -17.30 16.42 -9.47
N LEU A 132 -16.10 16.66 -8.91
CA LEU A 132 -15.73 17.95 -8.31
C LEU A 132 -15.72 19.08 -9.34
N ILE A 133 -15.25 18.81 -10.56
CA ILE A 133 -15.30 19.77 -11.67
C ILE A 133 -16.75 20.12 -12.03
N GLN A 134 -17.65 19.13 -12.10
CA GLN A 134 -19.07 19.35 -12.38
C GLN A 134 -19.77 20.15 -11.28
N ILE A 135 -19.52 19.83 -10.00
CA ILE A 135 -20.08 20.56 -8.86
C ILE A 135 -19.60 22.02 -8.89
N ALA A 136 -18.31 22.27 -9.13
CA ALA A 136 -17.78 23.62 -9.20
C ALA A 136 -18.33 24.41 -10.39
N ALA A 137 -18.50 23.77 -11.56
CA ALA A 137 -19.12 24.39 -12.72
C ALA A 137 -20.59 24.79 -12.44
N ARG A 138 -21.36 23.92 -11.76
CA ARG A 138 -22.73 24.22 -11.33
C ARG A 138 -22.77 25.38 -10.34
N HIS A 139 -21.92 25.37 -9.32
CA HIS A 139 -21.86 26.46 -8.32
C HIS A 139 -21.55 27.82 -8.95
N ARG A 140 -20.62 27.90 -9.92
CA ARG A 140 -20.32 29.16 -10.63
C ARG A 140 -21.50 29.65 -11.46
N LYS A 141 -22.24 28.74 -12.10
CA LYS A 141 -23.42 29.08 -12.87
C LYS A 141 -24.53 29.63 -11.97
N GLU A 142 -24.83 28.95 -10.87
CA GLU A 142 -25.81 29.42 -9.89
C GLU A 142 -25.44 30.81 -9.35
N MET A 143 -24.19 31.02 -8.94
CA MET A 143 -23.71 32.33 -8.49
C MET A 143 -23.85 33.44 -9.56
N SER A 144 -23.62 33.11 -10.83
CA SER A 144 -23.78 34.05 -11.94
C SER A 144 -25.25 34.34 -12.28
N ASP A 145 -26.15 33.39 -12.03
CA ASP A 145 -27.60 33.54 -12.26
C ASP A 145 -28.27 34.40 -11.17
N TYR A 146 -27.61 34.61 -10.02
CA TYR A 146 -28.08 35.45 -8.90
C TYR A 146 -27.44 36.85 -8.83
N GLN A 147 -26.58 37.23 -9.79
CA GLN A 147 -26.00 38.57 -9.94
C GLN A 147 -26.70 39.37 -11.04
#